data_AF-A0A260QS30-F1
#
_entry.id   AF-A0A260QS30-F1
#
_cell.length_a   1.000
_cell.length_b   1.000
_cell.length_c   1.000
_cell.angle_alpha   90.00
_cell.angle_beta   90.00
_cell.angle_gamma   90.00
#
_symmetry.space_group_name_H-M   'P 1'
#
loop_
_entity.id
_entity.type
_entity.pdbx_description
1 polymer ?
#
loop_
_entity_poly.entity_id
_entity_poly.type
_entity_poly.pdbx_seq_one_letter_code
_entity_poly.pdbx_strand_id
1 'polypeptide(L)'
;MTVQIDSLAIGTDTADIATTDVDQLFDEVSTLDATILDAIERRTRMARTLAAATSDTTTSDSVADAYLDLGNDGHVFSRMLSRLAQMTR
;
A
#
# COMPACT_ATOMS: atom_id res chain seq x y z
N MET A 1 -14.54 -56.19 -25.96
CA MET A 1 -15.20 -55.10 -25.24
C MET A 1 -14.29 -53.89 -25.34
N THR A 2 -14.61 -52.94 -26.21
CA THR A 2 -13.77 -51.76 -26.50
C THR A 2 -14.17 -50.63 -25.56
N VAL A 3 -13.22 -50.14 -24.76
CA VAL A 3 -13.45 -49.01 -23.86
C VAL A 3 -13.41 -47.73 -24.71
N GLN A 4 -14.57 -47.10 -24.92
CA GLN A 4 -14.64 -45.73 -25.44
C GLN A 4 -14.19 -44.80 -24.32
N ILE A 5 -13.06 -44.11 -24.53
CA ILE A 5 -12.71 -42.95 -23.72
C ILE A 5 -13.44 -41.78 -24.35
N ASP A 6 -14.61 -41.45 -23.80
CA ASP A 6 -15.25 -40.17 -24.07
C ASP A 6 -14.26 -39.08 -23.67
N SER A 7 -13.86 -38.29 -24.65
CA SER A 7 -12.87 -37.23 -24.52
C SER A 7 -13.35 -36.23 -23.46
N LEU A 8 -12.71 -36.26 -22.29
CA LEU A 8 -12.94 -35.30 -21.23
C LEU A 8 -12.49 -33.92 -21.75
N ALA A 9 -13.44 -33.08 -22.14
CA ALA A 9 -13.19 -31.67 -22.40
C ALA A 9 -12.83 -31.01 -21.07
N ILE A 10 -11.55 -31.04 -20.72
CA ILE A 10 -11.01 -30.26 -19.60
C ILE A 10 -11.16 -28.79 -20.02
N GLY A 11 -12.18 -28.14 -19.47
CA GLY A 11 -12.47 -26.73 -19.70
C GLY A 11 -11.29 -25.88 -19.26
N THR A 12 -10.60 -25.30 -20.23
CA THR A 12 -9.56 -24.26 -20.05
C THR A 12 -10.17 -22.92 -19.60
N ASP A 13 -11.49 -22.79 -19.71
CA ASP A 13 -12.27 -21.58 -19.45
C ASP A 13 -12.10 -21.02 -18.02
N THR A 14 -11.95 -21.89 -17.02
CA THR A 14 -11.79 -21.44 -15.62
C THR A 14 -10.37 -20.98 -15.27
N ALA A 15 -9.35 -21.45 -16.00
CA ALA A 15 -7.97 -21.03 -15.78
C ALA A 15 -7.66 -19.66 -16.43
N ASP A 16 -8.27 -19.39 -17.59
CA ASP A 16 -8.13 -18.12 -18.31
C ASP A 16 -8.87 -16.96 -17.60
N ILE A 17 -10.02 -17.25 -16.95
CA ILE A 17 -10.73 -16.26 -16.11
C ILE A 17 -9.92 -15.93 -14.86
N ALA A 18 -9.36 -16.93 -14.17
CA ALA A 18 -8.57 -16.71 -12.96
C ALA A 18 -7.26 -15.95 -13.21
N THR A 19 -6.67 -16.06 -14.39
CA THR A 19 -5.46 -15.29 -14.77
C THR A 19 -5.79 -13.84 -15.14
N THR A 20 -6.90 -13.62 -15.85
CA THR A 20 -7.41 -12.27 -16.14
C THR A 20 -7.69 -11.47 -14.86
N ASP A 21 -8.26 -12.11 -13.84
CA ASP A 21 -8.54 -11.49 -12.55
C ASP A 21 -7.26 -11.12 -11.77
N VAL A 22 -6.20 -11.93 -11.90
CA VAL A 22 -4.91 -11.67 -11.22
C VAL A 22 -4.15 -10.52 -11.88
N ASP A 23 -4.14 -10.45 -13.22
CA ASP A 23 -3.52 -9.33 -13.94
C ASP A 23 -4.21 -8.01 -13.60
N GLN A 24 -5.55 -8.01 -13.49
CA GLN A 24 -6.30 -6.83 -13.05
C GLN A 24 -5.94 -6.39 -11.62
N LEU A 25 -5.79 -7.35 -10.68
CA LEU A 25 -5.37 -7.04 -9.31
C LEU A 25 -3.94 -6.48 -9.28
N PHE A 26 -3.05 -6.95 -10.15
CA PHE A 26 -1.69 -6.41 -10.24
C PHE A 26 -1.68 -4.95 -10.70
N ASP A 27 -2.47 -4.64 -11.73
CA ASP A 27 -2.61 -3.26 -12.21
C ASP A 27 -3.24 -2.34 -11.15
N GLU A 28 -4.21 -2.85 -10.38
CA GLU A 28 -4.81 -2.13 -9.26
C GLU A 28 -3.79 -1.85 -8.16
N VAL A 29 -3.02 -2.87 -7.74
CA VAL A 29 -1.96 -2.72 -6.74
C VAL A 29 -0.91 -1.72 -7.21
N SER A 30 -0.50 -1.77 -8.48
CA SER A 30 0.47 -0.82 -9.04
C SER A 30 -0.05 0.63 -8.98
N THR A 31 -1.34 0.82 -9.26
CA THR A 31 -2.00 2.13 -9.18
C THR A 31 -2.10 2.63 -7.74
N LEU A 32 -2.44 1.74 -6.80
CA LEU A 32 -2.49 2.04 -5.38
C LEU A 32 -1.10 2.43 -4.84
N ASP A 33 -0.06 1.69 -5.21
CA ASP A 33 1.32 1.98 -4.81
C ASP A 33 1.78 3.35 -5.30
N ALA A 34 1.50 3.70 -6.56
CA ALA A 34 1.79 5.03 -7.09
C ALA A 34 1.08 6.13 -6.30
N THR A 35 -0.19 5.89 -5.93
CA THR A 35 -1.00 6.82 -5.13
C THR A 35 -0.45 6.97 -3.71
N ILE A 36 -0.05 5.87 -3.07
CA ILE A 36 0.57 5.85 -1.74
C ILE A 36 1.87 6.65 -1.76
N LEU A 37 2.72 6.46 -2.77
CA LEU A 37 3.99 7.19 -2.89
C LEU A 37 3.79 8.70 -3.04
N ASP A 38 2.84 9.17 -3.86
CA ASP A 38 2.51 10.59 -3.98
C ASP A 38 1.99 11.16 -2.66
N ALA A 39 1.11 10.43 -1.96
CA ALA A 39 0.61 10.85 -0.65
C ALA A 39 1.73 10.97 0.39
N ILE A 40 2.68 10.02 0.43
CA ILE A 40 3.84 10.04 1.33
C ILE A 40 4.77 11.22 1.01
N GLU A 41 4.99 11.53 -0.27
CA GLU A 41 5.81 12.67 -0.67
C GLU A 41 5.18 13.99 -0.20
N ARG A 42 3.88 14.17 -0.44
CA ARG A 42 3.13 15.35 0.01
C ARG A 42 3.15 15.48 1.53
N ARG A 43 2.88 14.40 2.27
CA ARG A 43 2.94 14.37 3.74
C ARG A 43 4.32 14.77 4.24
N THR A 44 5.37 14.20 3.67
CA THR A 44 6.77 14.50 4.02
C THR A 44 7.09 15.98 3.82
N ARG A 45 6.67 16.56 2.69
CA ARG A 45 6.85 17.98 2.38
C ARG A 45 6.14 18.87 3.41
N MET A 46 4.87 18.58 3.70
CA MET A 46 4.08 19.32 4.68
C MET A 46 4.68 19.24 6.09
N ALA A 47 5.12 18.05 6.51
CA ALA A 47 5.74 17.85 7.82
C ALA A 47 7.02 18.70 7.99
N ARG A 48 7.84 18.82 6.93
CA ARG A 48 9.04 19.66 6.94
C ARG A 48 8.70 21.14 6.98
N THR A 49 7.73 21.59 6.18
CA THR A 49 7.26 22.98 6.19
C THR A 49 6.72 23.36 7.57
N LEU A 50 5.93 22.47 8.18
CA LEU A 50 5.41 22.66 9.53
C LEU A 50 6.56 22.76 10.55
N ALA A 51 7.49 21.81 10.55
CA ALA A 51 8.62 21.81 11.48
C ALA A 51 9.47 23.09 11.36
N ALA A 52 9.73 23.57 10.14
CA ALA A 52 10.44 24.83 9.92
C ALA A 52 9.67 26.05 10.46
N ALA A 53 8.33 26.04 10.38
CA ALA A 53 7.48 27.11 10.89
C ALA A 53 7.27 27.06 12.41
N THR A 54 7.34 25.88 13.03
CA THR A 54 7.03 25.66 14.45
C THR A 54 8.26 25.35 15.31
N SER A 55 9.48 25.58 14.79
CA SER A 55 10.73 25.23 15.50
C SER A 55 10.87 25.87 16.91
N ASP A 56 10.15 26.96 17.19
CA ASP A 56 10.13 27.61 18.52
C ASP A 56 8.94 27.20 19.42
N THR A 57 8.03 26.35 18.94
CA THR A 57 6.85 25.93 19.72
C THR A 57 7.02 24.49 20.20
N THR A 58 7.25 24.32 21.51
CA THR A 58 7.27 23.01 22.17
C THR A 58 5.85 22.46 22.33
N THR A 59 5.17 22.17 21.22
CA THR A 59 3.89 21.46 21.27
C THR A 59 4.19 19.97 21.24
N SER A 60 4.22 19.36 22.41
CA SER A 60 4.16 17.91 22.54
C SER A 60 2.74 17.47 22.25
N ASP A 61 2.38 17.42 20.96
CA ASP A 61 1.06 16.94 20.56
C ASP A 61 1.10 15.41 20.58
N SER A 62 0.42 14.86 21.59
CA SER A 62 0.11 13.44 21.71
C SER A 62 -0.93 13.09 20.64
N VAL A 63 -0.53 13.15 19.37
CA VAL A 63 -1.37 12.70 18.26
C VAL A 63 -1.50 11.19 18.40
N ALA A 64 -2.72 10.73 18.66
CA ALA A 64 -3.05 9.30 18.62
C ALA A 64 -2.52 8.70 17.32
N ASP A 65 -1.94 7.49 17.39
CA ASP A 65 -1.29 6.90 16.22
C ASP A 65 -2.34 6.67 15.12
N ALA A 66 -2.26 7.48 14.06
CA ALA A 66 -3.27 7.54 13.01
C ALA A 66 -3.40 6.24 12.19
N TYR A 67 -2.50 5.28 12.43
CA TYR A 67 -2.41 4.03 11.68
C TYR A 67 -2.70 2.79 12.53
N LEU A 68 -3.33 2.92 13.71
CA LEU A 68 -3.68 1.77 14.56
C LEU A 68 -4.53 0.71 13.84
N ASP A 69 -5.34 1.12 12.88
CA ASP A 69 -6.20 0.22 12.09
C ASP A 69 -5.38 -0.75 11.19
N LEU A 70 -4.09 -0.47 10.97
CA LEU A 70 -3.15 -1.39 10.31
C LEU A 70 -2.61 -2.48 11.27
N GLY A 71 -3.10 -2.50 12.52
CA GLY A 71 -2.64 -3.43 13.54
C GLY A 71 -1.18 -3.19 13.92
N ASN A 72 -0.42 -4.28 14.04
CA ASN A 72 0.99 -4.22 14.48
C ASN A 72 1.88 -3.39 13.54
N ASP A 73 1.56 -3.37 12.24
CA ASP A 73 2.37 -2.68 11.23
C ASP A 73 2.12 -1.17 11.21
N GLY A 74 1.01 -0.71 11.80
CA GLY A 74 0.67 0.71 11.91
C GLY A 74 1.76 1.54 12.60
N HIS A 75 2.28 1.02 13.72
CA HIS A 75 3.37 1.66 14.45
C HIS A 75 4.66 1.73 13.64
N VAL A 76 4.95 0.68 12.86
CA VAL A 76 6.15 0.64 11.99
C VAL A 76 6.01 1.67 10.88
N PHE A 77 4.83 1.74 10.25
CA PHE A 77 4.51 2.72 9.22
C PHE A 77 4.61 4.16 9.75
N SER A 78 4.02 4.42 10.91
CA SER A 78 4.09 5.73 11.59
C SER A 78 5.53 6.18 11.86
N ARG A 79 6.39 5.27 12.34
CA ARG A 79 7.82 5.52 12.55
C ARG A 79 8.57 5.77 11.24
N MET A 80 8.30 4.98 10.20
CA MET A 80 8.89 5.16 8.88
C MET A 80 8.57 6.55 8.33
N LEU A 81 7.31 6.96 8.38
CA LEU A 81 6.86 8.27 7.91
C LEU A 81 7.48 9.43 8.71
N SER A 82 7.67 9.25 10.01
CA SER A 82 8.36 10.23 10.86
C SER A 82 9.84 10.36 10.49
N ARG A 83 10.51 9.24 10.22
CA ARG A 83 11.90 9.21 9.77
C ARG A 83 12.08 9.90 8.42
N LEU A 84 11.18 9.66 7.46
CA LEU A 84 11.21 10.32 6.14
C LEU A 84 11.11 11.85 6.25
N ALA A 85 10.29 12.36 7.18
CA ALA A 85 10.18 13.79 7.44
C ALA A 85 11.50 14.39 7.97
N GLN A 86 12.21 13.66 8.83
CA GLN A 86 13.46 14.09 9.45
C GLN A 86 14.69 14.00 8.53
N MET A 87 14.65 13.14 7.51
CA MET A 87 15.74 13.01 6.54
C MET A 87 15.83 14.27 5.68
N THR A 88 16.79 15.14 5.98
CA THR A 88 17.20 16.23 5.10
C THR A 88 17.84 15.64 3.85
N ARG A 89 17.34 16.03 2.67
CA ARG A 89 17.97 15.73 1.39
C ARG A 89 19.04 16.78 1.10
#